data_AF-A0A8X6TEF7-F1
#
_entry.id   AF-A0A8X6TEF7-F1
#
_cell.length_a   1.000
_cell.length_b   1.000
_cell.length_c   1.000
_cell.angle_alpha   90.00
_cell.angle_beta   90.00
_cell.angle_gamma   90.00
#
_symmetry.space_group_name_H-M   'P 1'
#
loop_
_entity.id
_entity.type
_entity.pdbx_description
1 polymer ?
#
loop_
_entity_poly.entity_id
_entity_poly.type
_entity_poly.pdbx_seq_one_letter_code
_entity_poly.pdbx_strand_id
1 'polypeptide(L)'
;CRLYLHDKSTEKVPVFGSSCDIFYDSSTKKKRPYIPESFRKIVFNSVHNLAHPGIKATTKLLKSKFVWPSINKDARTWTRRCLKCQKSKVTRHVQSPFQQYHNVSKRFTEINLDIIGPLPSSEGFRYCLTIIDRYSRWPEAIPLPDIRAETVADNLLKGWIARFGTHLVITTDQGTQFEAQLFQELSKLIGFKRNRTTSYHPQANGCIERWHRTLKASIMCHENESWTRSFPIILLGLRTTWRADFQSTPAELLYGENIRLPCDFFEDTKFQPQSEFVQKLKATMKQVKPIPFSYNCKQKPFVFKDLQNCSHVFVRTDIIRQSLQPPYHGPYQVIKRSDKIFTLLVKNKNVNISIDRLKPCFSDSSSETDCAINHKSNPVDKPTSPVKKKIRFAPLPIAPSTRFTRRGREVKLPFRYQ
;
A
#
# COMPACT_ATOMS: atom_id res chain seq x y z
N CYS A 1 6.42 74.48 3.19
CA CYS A 1 6.24 74.66 4.66
C CYS A 1 5.05 75.53 5.05
N ARG A 2 4.73 76.63 4.35
CA ARG A 2 3.60 77.53 4.70
C ARG A 2 2.22 76.85 4.79
N LEU A 3 1.93 75.89 3.91
CA LEU A 3 0.58 75.30 3.82
C LEU A 3 0.19 74.34 4.96
N TYR A 4 1.13 73.72 5.68
CA TYR A 4 0.80 72.79 6.78
C TYR A 4 0.75 73.47 8.16
N LEU A 5 1.26 74.70 8.23
CA LEU A 5 1.38 75.48 9.47
C LEU A 5 0.17 76.39 9.72
N HIS A 6 -0.68 76.64 8.72
CA HIS A 6 -1.89 77.46 8.86
C HIS A 6 -3.04 76.74 9.59
N ASP A 7 -3.06 75.40 9.60
CA ASP A 7 -4.19 74.61 10.10
C ASP A 7 -4.04 74.14 11.56
N LYS A 8 -2.92 74.45 12.24
CA LYS A 8 -2.66 73.94 13.60
C LYS A 8 -2.05 75.03 14.49
N SER A 9 -2.47 75.04 15.75
CA SER A 9 -1.92 75.88 16.82
C SER A 9 -0.43 75.60 16.97
N THR A 10 0.39 76.42 16.31
CA THR A 10 1.85 76.30 16.30
C THR A 10 2.45 77.48 17.06
N GLU A 11 3.24 77.16 18.07
CA GLU A 11 3.92 78.15 18.92
C GLU A 11 5.44 77.96 18.80
N LYS A 12 6.21 79.04 19.01
CA LYS A 12 7.68 79.01 19.01
C LYS A 12 8.19 78.92 20.43
N VAL A 13 9.16 78.04 20.68
CA VAL A 13 9.86 77.94 21.98
C VAL A 13 11.37 77.92 21.75
N PRO A 14 12.14 78.67 22.56
CA PRO A 14 13.59 78.60 22.54
C PRO A 14 14.07 77.25 23.06
N VAL A 15 15.04 76.64 22.38
CA VAL A 15 15.65 75.39 22.81
C VAL A 15 16.77 75.69 23.80
N PHE A 16 16.73 75.07 24.98
CA PHE A 16 17.80 75.17 25.98
C PHE A 16 19.18 74.89 25.35
N GLY A 17 20.06 75.90 25.34
CA GLY A 17 21.44 75.77 24.87
C GLY A 17 21.66 75.99 23.36
N SER A 18 20.68 76.52 22.62
CA SER A 18 20.90 76.91 21.21
C SER A 18 20.21 78.23 20.86
N SER A 19 20.73 78.94 19.86
CA SER A 19 20.15 80.19 19.33
C SER A 19 19.00 79.98 18.35
N CYS A 20 18.40 78.78 18.31
CA CYS A 20 17.38 78.41 17.33
C CYS A 20 16.02 78.18 18.00
N ASP A 21 14.98 78.78 17.41
CA ASP A 21 13.59 78.52 17.79
C ASP A 21 13.06 77.27 17.08
N ILE A 22 12.33 76.42 17.80
CA ILE A 22 11.62 75.27 17.23
C ILE A 22 10.11 75.50 17.30
N PHE A 23 9.42 75.20 16.21
CA PHE A 23 7.97 75.15 16.15
C PHE A 23 7.46 73.86 16.80
N TYR A 24 6.42 73.92 17.61
CA TYR A 24 5.76 72.74 18.14
C TYR A 24 4.25 72.79 17.93
N ASP A 25 3.64 71.60 17.84
CA ASP A 25 2.19 71.41 17.75
C ASP A 25 1.61 71.21 19.16
N SER A 26 0.68 72.08 19.54
CA SER A 26 -0.05 72.06 20.82
C SER A 26 -1.44 71.44 20.72
N SER A 27 -1.86 70.95 19.53
CA SER A 27 -3.20 70.34 19.32
C SER A 27 -3.46 69.08 20.14
N THR A 28 -2.44 68.49 20.77
CA THR A 28 -2.56 67.35 21.67
C THR A 28 -2.04 67.71 23.07
N LYS A 29 -2.50 67.01 24.11
CA LYS A 29 -2.03 67.20 25.52
C LYS A 29 -0.51 67.19 25.71
N LYS A 30 0.26 66.65 24.75
CA LYS A 30 1.74 66.69 24.73
C LYS A 30 2.21 67.60 23.60
N LYS A 31 3.13 68.51 23.92
CA LYS A 31 3.83 69.35 22.94
C LYS A 31 4.71 68.47 22.05
N ARG A 32 4.54 68.57 20.73
CA ARG A 32 5.31 67.78 19.74
C ARG A 32 6.10 68.70 18.82
N PRO A 33 7.45 68.68 18.84
CA PRO A 33 8.23 69.51 17.93
C PRO A 33 8.02 69.14 16.46
N TYR A 34 7.98 70.17 15.63
CA TYR A 34 7.98 70.07 14.19
C TYR A 34 9.38 69.74 13.68
N ILE A 35 9.49 68.70 12.86
CA ILE A 35 10.78 68.22 12.37
C ILE A 35 11.02 68.66 10.90
N PRO A 36 12.05 69.50 10.64
CA PRO A 36 12.47 69.86 9.29
C PRO A 36 12.91 68.64 8.49
N GLU A 37 12.81 68.73 7.16
CA GLU A 37 13.01 67.59 6.25
C GLU A 37 14.35 66.88 6.43
N SER A 38 15.43 67.64 6.61
CA SER A 38 16.79 67.13 6.84
C SER A 38 16.90 66.21 8.08
N PHE A 39 16.09 66.42 9.11
CA PHE A 39 16.18 65.71 10.39
C PHE A 39 15.20 64.55 10.52
N ARG A 40 14.16 64.46 9.66
CA ARG A 40 13.09 63.44 9.79
C ARG A 40 13.64 62.02 9.76
N LYS A 41 14.63 61.76 8.90
CA LYS A 41 15.25 60.44 8.77
C LYS A 41 16.08 60.06 10.00
N ILE A 42 16.79 61.03 10.58
CA ILE A 42 17.58 60.85 11.80
C ILE A 42 16.66 60.49 12.97
N VAL A 43 15.57 61.25 13.12
CA VAL A 43 14.53 61.01 14.14
C VAL A 43 13.85 59.65 13.93
N PHE A 44 13.56 59.26 12.68
CA PHE A 44 13.06 57.92 12.41
C PHE A 44 14.04 56.84 12.85
N ASN A 45 15.33 56.99 12.50
CA ASN A 45 16.35 55.98 12.80
C ASN A 45 16.55 55.84 14.32
N SER A 46 16.56 56.94 15.09
CA SER A 46 16.71 56.90 16.54
C SER A 46 15.54 56.19 17.24
N VAL A 47 14.34 56.26 16.68
CA VAL A 47 13.14 55.60 17.23
C VAL A 47 13.03 54.16 16.74
N HIS A 48 13.23 53.92 15.44
CA HIS A 48 13.04 52.61 14.81
C HIS A 48 14.17 51.63 15.17
N ASN A 49 15.43 52.07 15.26
CA ASN A 49 16.56 51.17 15.49
C ASN A 49 16.64 50.61 16.93
N LEU A 50 15.84 51.14 17.87
CA LEU A 50 15.82 50.63 19.25
C LEU A 50 15.28 49.20 19.34
N ALA A 51 14.23 48.89 18.57
CA ALA A 51 13.55 47.59 18.64
C ALA A 51 13.00 47.10 17.30
N HIS A 52 13.31 47.80 16.20
CA HIS A 52 12.79 47.51 14.87
C HIS A 52 11.25 47.29 14.80
N PRO A 53 10.42 48.15 15.42
CA PRO A 53 8.98 47.91 15.49
C PRO A 53 8.33 47.86 14.10
N GLY A 54 7.21 47.15 13.99
CA GLY A 54 6.42 47.11 12.75
C GLY A 54 5.93 48.50 12.33
N ILE A 55 5.43 48.62 11.09
CA ILE A 55 5.03 49.91 10.50
C ILE A 55 4.02 50.66 11.39
N LYS A 56 2.98 49.98 11.87
CA LYS A 56 1.94 50.57 12.73
C LYS A 56 2.52 51.09 14.05
N ALA A 57 3.36 50.29 14.72
CA ALA A 57 3.98 50.64 15.99
C ALA A 57 4.98 51.79 15.85
N THR A 58 5.85 51.76 14.82
CA THR A 58 6.79 52.85 14.53
C THR A 58 6.05 54.17 14.26
N THR A 59 4.96 54.12 13.49
CA THR A 59 4.14 55.29 13.17
C THR A 59 3.49 55.89 14.42
N LYS A 60 2.94 55.04 15.30
CA LYS A 60 2.33 55.47 16.57
C LYS A 60 3.37 56.14 17.48
N LEU A 61 4.57 55.55 17.58
CA LEU A 61 5.65 56.08 18.41
C LEU A 61 6.14 57.44 17.91
N LEU A 62 6.35 57.60 16.60
CA LEU A 62 6.74 58.88 16.01
C LEU A 62 5.68 59.96 16.20
N LYS A 63 4.41 59.65 15.96
CA LYS A 63 3.29 60.59 16.15
C LYS A 63 3.07 61.01 17.61
N SER A 64 3.50 60.20 18.57
CA SER A 64 3.39 60.54 19.98
C SER A 64 4.42 61.59 20.43
N LYS A 65 5.53 61.74 19.69
CA LYS A 65 6.67 62.59 20.06
C LYS A 65 6.94 63.73 19.08
N PHE A 66 6.58 63.59 17.81
CA PHE A 66 6.99 64.49 16.73
C PHE A 66 5.84 64.77 15.76
N VAL A 67 5.98 65.86 15.00
CA VAL A 67 5.03 66.23 13.94
C VAL A 67 5.79 66.67 12.68
N TRP A 68 5.34 66.20 11.51
CA TRP A 68 5.72 66.75 10.21
C TRP A 68 4.73 66.24 9.13
N PRO A 69 4.68 66.87 7.94
CA PRO A 69 3.79 66.45 6.86
C PRO A 69 4.14 65.05 6.37
N SER A 70 3.15 64.21 6.12
CA SER A 70 3.35 62.85 5.57
C SER A 70 4.14 61.87 6.46
N ILE A 71 4.23 62.10 7.78
CA ILE A 71 4.85 61.19 8.77
C ILE A 71 4.47 59.72 8.62
N ASN A 72 3.22 59.42 8.26
CA ASN A 72 2.74 58.06 7.99
C ASN A 72 3.41 57.43 6.77
N LYS A 73 3.52 58.19 5.66
CA LYS A 73 4.09 57.74 4.39
C LYS A 73 5.58 57.47 4.56
N ASP A 74 6.26 58.36 5.27
CA ASP A 74 7.68 58.26 5.57
C ASP A 74 7.97 57.06 6.47
N ALA A 75 7.26 56.91 7.59
CA ALA A 75 7.42 55.78 8.50
C ALA A 75 7.17 54.44 7.79
N ARG A 76 6.14 54.34 6.94
CA ARG A 76 5.86 53.15 6.13
C ARG A 76 6.99 52.82 5.16
N THR A 77 7.47 53.84 4.44
CA THR A 77 8.52 53.68 3.41
C THR A 77 9.84 53.28 4.06
N TRP A 78 10.23 53.95 5.14
CA TRP A 78 11.49 53.70 5.82
C TRP A 78 11.52 52.38 6.58
N THR A 79 10.42 52.00 7.22
CA THR A 79 10.31 50.68 7.88
C THR A 79 10.39 49.55 6.85
N ARG A 80 9.73 49.70 5.69
CA ARG A 80 9.83 48.71 4.58
C ARG A 80 11.22 48.62 3.99
N ARG A 81 11.98 49.72 3.93
CA ARG A 81 13.36 49.76 3.41
C ARG A 81 14.43 49.36 4.44
N CYS A 82 14.06 49.07 5.69
CA CYS A 82 15.03 48.68 6.70
C CYS A 82 15.58 47.28 6.40
N LEU A 83 16.84 47.20 5.99
CA LEU A 83 17.52 45.93 5.66
C LEU A 83 17.51 44.92 6.83
N LYS A 84 17.69 45.39 8.07
CA LYS A 84 17.65 44.55 9.27
C LYS A 84 16.27 43.90 9.47
N CYS A 85 15.19 44.66 9.24
CA CYS A 85 13.82 44.13 9.28
C CYS A 85 13.53 43.18 8.12
N GLN A 86 13.99 43.51 6.90
CA GLN A 86 13.78 42.66 5.72
C GLN A 86 14.44 41.29 5.87
N LYS A 87 15.64 41.24 6.46
CA LYS A 87 16.38 39.99 6.68
C LYS A 87 15.80 39.13 7.81
N SER A 88 15.28 39.77 8.88
CA SER A 88 14.89 39.05 10.11
C SER A 88 13.40 38.76 10.23
N LYS A 89 12.52 39.54 9.57
CA LYS A 89 11.06 39.42 9.75
C LYS A 89 10.41 38.74 8.54
N VAL A 90 9.83 37.57 8.79
CA VAL A 90 8.96 36.90 7.82
C VAL A 90 7.64 37.67 7.72
N THR A 91 7.38 38.34 6.60
CA THR A 91 6.14 39.12 6.41
C THR A 91 5.05 38.33 5.70
N ARG A 92 5.40 37.59 4.64
CA ARG A 92 4.53 36.69 3.86
C ARG A 92 5.44 35.91 2.92
N HIS A 93 5.30 34.59 2.86
CA HIS A 93 6.02 33.79 1.87
C HIS A 93 5.45 34.05 0.47
N VAL A 94 6.33 34.15 -0.53
CA VAL A 94 5.93 34.13 -1.93
C VAL A 94 5.49 32.71 -2.25
N GLN A 95 4.24 32.55 -2.67
CA GLN A 95 3.73 31.29 -3.23
C GLN A 95 3.59 31.49 -4.74
N SER A 96 4.29 30.70 -5.53
CA SER A 96 4.11 30.70 -6.98
C SER A 96 2.71 30.19 -7.34
N PRO A 97 2.05 30.73 -8.38
CA PRO A 97 0.84 30.13 -8.91
C PRO A 97 1.10 28.67 -9.29
N PHE A 98 0.15 27.78 -8.97
CA PHE A 98 0.25 26.37 -9.35
C PHE A 98 0.27 26.26 -10.87
N GLN A 99 1.34 25.69 -11.42
CA GLN A 99 1.38 25.38 -12.85
C GLN A 99 0.29 24.33 -13.15
N GLN A 100 -0.58 24.59 -14.12
CA GLN A 100 -1.61 23.65 -14.53
C GLN A 100 -0.93 22.57 -15.38
N TYR A 101 -0.79 21.37 -14.82
CA TYR A 101 -0.10 20.27 -15.49
C TYR A 101 -1.03 19.51 -16.43
N HIS A 102 -0.48 19.00 -17.54
CA HIS A 102 -1.21 18.12 -18.44
C HIS A 102 -1.65 16.85 -17.71
N ASN A 103 -2.96 16.60 -17.70
CA ASN A 103 -3.49 15.32 -17.26
C ASN A 103 -3.00 14.24 -18.22
N VAL A 104 -2.42 13.19 -17.64
CA VAL A 104 -2.06 12.00 -18.41
C VAL A 104 -3.35 11.42 -18.98
N SER A 105 -3.37 11.10 -20.27
CA SER A 105 -4.60 10.70 -20.97
C SER A 105 -4.91 9.20 -20.86
N LYS A 106 -3.93 8.37 -20.46
CA LYS A 106 -4.06 6.91 -20.46
C LYS A 106 -3.31 6.24 -19.32
N ARG A 107 -3.87 5.15 -18.81
CA ARG A 107 -3.26 4.24 -17.82
C ARG A 107 -1.93 3.67 -18.30
N PHE A 108 -1.01 3.44 -17.36
CA PHE A 108 0.28 2.78 -17.61
C PHE A 108 1.17 3.51 -18.62
N THR A 109 0.92 4.80 -18.85
CA THR A 109 1.78 5.62 -19.71
C THR A 109 2.89 6.26 -18.90
N GLU A 110 2.56 6.82 -17.73
CA GLU A 110 3.50 7.51 -16.85
C GLU A 110 3.38 7.02 -15.41
N ILE A 111 4.50 6.59 -14.84
CA ILE A 111 4.60 6.22 -13.42
C ILE A 111 5.62 7.10 -12.70
N ASN A 112 5.36 7.33 -11.42
CA ASN A 112 6.29 7.95 -10.48
C ASN A 112 6.88 6.87 -9.58
N LEU A 113 8.21 6.85 -9.50
CA LEU A 113 8.98 5.97 -8.63
C LEU A 113 9.71 6.80 -7.59
N ASP A 114 9.69 6.32 -6.35
CA ASP A 114 10.41 6.92 -5.24
C ASP A 114 10.79 5.83 -4.23
N ILE A 115 11.71 6.13 -3.30
CA ILE A 115 12.09 5.22 -2.22
C ILE A 115 11.85 5.88 -0.87
N ILE A 116 11.12 5.18 -0.01
CA ILE A 116 10.98 5.57 1.39
C ILE A 116 12.02 4.81 2.22
N GLY A 117 12.77 5.52 3.06
CA GLY A 117 13.57 4.92 4.12
C GLY A 117 14.68 5.83 4.64
N PRO A 118 15.48 5.35 5.62
CA PRO A 118 15.35 4.04 6.26
C PRO A 118 14.14 3.99 7.23
N LEU A 119 13.37 2.90 7.17
CA LEU A 119 12.31 2.53 8.10
C LEU A 119 12.88 1.61 9.21
N PRO A 120 12.14 1.39 10.32
CA PRO A 120 12.48 0.34 11.28
C PRO A 120 12.67 -1.01 10.59
N SER A 121 13.69 -1.77 10.98
CA SER A 121 13.98 -3.05 10.33
C SER A 121 12.82 -4.03 10.53
N SER A 122 12.32 -4.61 9.43
CA SER A 122 11.21 -5.56 9.44
C SER A 122 11.51 -6.69 8.46
N GLU A 123 11.66 -7.92 8.96
CA GLU A 123 11.96 -9.11 8.12
C GLU A 123 13.18 -8.94 7.20
N GLY A 124 14.17 -8.14 7.61
CA GLY A 124 15.37 -7.85 6.81
C GLY A 124 15.22 -6.69 5.82
N PHE A 125 14.05 -6.06 5.75
CA PHE A 125 13.77 -4.90 4.92
C PHE A 125 13.87 -3.60 5.72
N ARG A 126 14.44 -2.56 5.10
CA ARG A 126 14.63 -1.22 5.69
C ARG A 126 14.17 -0.09 4.78
N TYR A 127 13.90 -0.39 3.52
CA TYR A 127 13.48 0.58 2.53
C TYR A 127 12.21 0.07 1.84
N CYS A 128 11.54 0.95 1.11
CA CYS A 128 10.37 0.59 0.33
C CYS A 128 10.43 1.31 -1.02
N LEU A 129 10.44 0.55 -2.11
CA LEU A 129 10.20 1.10 -3.44
C LEU A 129 8.71 1.40 -3.57
N THR A 130 8.43 2.65 -3.92
CA THR A 130 7.08 3.19 -4.04
C THR A 130 6.81 3.55 -5.48
N ILE A 131 5.71 3.04 -6.04
CA ILE A 131 5.35 3.23 -7.45
C ILE A 131 3.89 3.68 -7.51
N ILE A 132 3.63 4.75 -8.26
CA ILE A 132 2.27 5.24 -8.52
C ILE A 132 2.05 5.44 -10.01
N ASP A 133 0.95 4.89 -10.54
CA ASP A 133 0.44 5.26 -11.86
C ASP A 133 -0.18 6.66 -11.82
N ARG A 134 0.29 7.58 -12.67
CA ARG A 134 -0.20 8.97 -12.66
C ARG A 134 -1.66 9.09 -13.04
N TYR A 135 -2.18 8.16 -13.85
CA TYR A 135 -3.56 8.18 -14.32
C TYR A 135 -4.53 7.70 -13.24
N SER A 136 -4.44 6.43 -12.88
CA SER A 136 -5.36 5.76 -11.94
C SER A 136 -5.04 6.06 -10.49
N ARG A 137 -3.87 6.63 -10.20
CA ARG A 137 -3.31 6.76 -8.84
C ARG A 137 -3.11 5.42 -8.15
N TRP A 138 -2.99 4.34 -8.91
CA TRP A 138 -2.75 3.00 -8.39
C TRP A 138 -1.44 2.92 -7.62
N PRO A 139 -1.47 2.57 -6.33
CA PRO A 139 -0.26 2.46 -5.51
C PRO A 139 0.30 1.03 -5.50
N GLU A 140 1.63 0.93 -5.60
CA GLU A 140 2.41 -0.26 -5.25
C GLU A 140 3.56 0.11 -4.32
N ALA A 141 3.75 -0.70 -3.29
CA ALA A 141 4.81 -0.57 -2.29
C ALA A 141 5.53 -1.91 -2.16
N ILE A 142 6.84 -1.92 -2.45
CA ILE A 142 7.66 -3.13 -2.48
C ILE A 142 8.78 -2.98 -1.45
N PRO A 143 8.81 -3.81 -0.39
CA PRO A 143 9.89 -3.80 0.60
C PRO A 143 11.25 -4.07 -0.03
N LEU A 144 12.27 -3.31 0.38
CA LEU A 144 13.64 -3.44 -0.09
C LEU A 144 14.64 -3.59 1.09
N PRO A 145 15.63 -4.50 0.99
CA PRO A 145 16.68 -4.65 2.00
C PRO A 145 17.71 -3.51 1.91
N ASP A 146 17.99 -3.04 0.69
CA ASP A 146 18.92 -1.97 0.37
C ASP A 146 18.41 -1.13 -0.81
N ILE A 147 19.12 -0.03 -1.10
CA ILE A 147 18.81 0.92 -2.17
C ILE A 147 19.76 0.79 -3.36
N ARG A 148 20.41 -0.37 -3.54
CA ARG A 148 21.31 -0.58 -4.68
C ARG A 148 20.50 -0.63 -5.97
N ALA A 149 21.06 -0.08 -7.05
CA ALA A 149 20.37 0.01 -8.34
C ALA A 149 19.89 -1.35 -8.86
N GLU A 150 20.67 -2.41 -8.68
CA GLU A 150 20.32 -3.79 -9.05
C GLU A 150 19.06 -4.27 -8.32
N THR A 151 19.04 -4.10 -6.99
CA THR A 151 17.91 -4.46 -6.14
C THR A 151 16.64 -3.71 -6.57
N VAL A 152 16.74 -2.41 -6.84
CA VAL A 152 15.60 -1.60 -7.27
C VAL A 152 15.12 -2.02 -8.66
N ALA A 153 16.02 -2.29 -9.60
CA ALA A 153 15.68 -2.72 -10.95
C ALA A 153 14.97 -4.09 -10.97
N ASP A 154 15.49 -5.07 -10.23
CA ASP A 154 14.89 -6.40 -10.10
C ASP A 154 13.48 -6.33 -9.48
N ASN A 155 13.30 -5.52 -8.43
CA ASN A 155 12.01 -5.34 -7.79
C ASN A 155 11.03 -4.54 -8.65
N LEU A 156 11.49 -3.57 -9.44
CA LEU A 156 10.65 -2.88 -10.43
C LEU A 156 10.15 -3.86 -11.50
N LEU A 157 11.01 -4.75 -11.99
CA LEU A 157 10.66 -5.76 -12.96
C LEU A 157 9.59 -6.72 -12.40
N LYS A 158 9.87 -7.32 -11.25
CA LYS A 158 8.98 -8.31 -10.61
C LYS A 158 7.68 -7.70 -10.10
N GLY A 159 7.77 -6.56 -9.44
CA GLY A 159 6.65 -5.96 -8.72
C GLY A 159 5.70 -5.16 -9.59
N TRP A 160 6.16 -4.66 -10.75
CA TRP A 160 5.36 -3.79 -11.61
C TRP A 160 5.36 -4.23 -13.08
N ILE A 161 6.52 -4.31 -13.73
CA ILE A 161 6.60 -4.54 -15.19
C ILE A 161 5.99 -5.91 -15.56
N ALA A 162 6.27 -6.96 -14.77
CA ALA A 162 5.71 -8.29 -15.00
C ALA A 162 4.18 -8.37 -14.83
N ARG A 163 3.57 -7.38 -14.16
CA ARG A 163 2.12 -7.36 -13.86
C ARG A 163 1.34 -6.42 -14.77
N PHE A 164 1.92 -5.26 -15.08
CA PHE A 164 1.24 -4.18 -15.81
C PHE A 164 1.86 -3.87 -17.18
N GLY A 165 3.01 -4.48 -17.49
CA GLY A 165 3.78 -4.23 -18.71
C GLY A 165 4.70 -3.02 -18.61
N THR A 166 5.33 -2.70 -19.74
CA THR A 166 6.25 -1.56 -19.88
C THR A 166 5.51 -0.24 -20.00
N HIS A 167 6.01 0.77 -19.30
CA HIS A 167 5.46 2.12 -19.30
C HIS A 167 6.20 2.99 -20.30
N LEU A 168 5.54 4.00 -20.86
CA LEU A 168 6.21 4.93 -21.79
C LEU A 168 7.20 5.83 -21.07
N VAL A 169 6.85 6.28 -19.86
CA VAL A 169 7.65 7.22 -19.07
C VAL A 169 7.73 6.78 -17.61
N ILE A 170 8.94 6.71 -17.08
CA ILE A 170 9.23 6.49 -15.67
C ILE A 170 9.84 7.76 -15.11
N THR A 171 9.18 8.38 -14.14
CA THR A 171 9.66 9.58 -13.45
C THR A 171 10.29 9.19 -12.11
N THR A 172 11.58 9.48 -11.93
CA THR A 172 12.32 9.23 -10.68
C THR A 172 12.82 10.55 -10.07
N ASP A 173 13.21 10.50 -8.80
CA ASP A 173 14.05 11.54 -8.19
C ASP A 173 15.48 11.50 -8.76
N GLN A 174 16.32 12.45 -8.32
CA GLN A 174 17.74 12.52 -8.68
C GLN A 174 18.63 11.64 -7.78
N GLY A 175 18.05 10.65 -7.11
CA GLY A 175 18.80 9.76 -6.24
C GLY A 175 19.80 8.91 -7.02
N THR A 176 21.01 8.76 -6.49
CA THR A 176 22.11 7.98 -7.09
C THR A 176 21.71 6.51 -7.38
N GLN A 177 20.78 5.95 -6.60
CA GLN A 177 20.18 4.64 -6.80
C GLN A 177 19.49 4.47 -8.18
N PHE A 178 19.06 5.57 -8.79
CA PHE A 178 18.46 5.63 -10.13
C PHE A 178 19.45 6.18 -11.17
N GLU A 179 20.65 6.61 -10.78
CA GLU A 179 21.65 7.17 -11.69
C GLU A 179 22.55 6.12 -12.35
N ALA A 180 22.46 4.86 -11.92
CA ALA A 180 23.28 3.80 -12.47
C ALA A 180 23.10 3.63 -13.98
N GLN A 181 24.21 3.38 -14.68
CA GLN A 181 24.25 2.90 -16.06
C GLN A 181 23.22 1.79 -16.33
N LEU A 182 23.03 0.92 -15.33
CA LEU A 182 21.99 -0.11 -15.30
C LEU A 182 20.60 0.41 -15.66
N PHE A 183 20.13 1.52 -15.08
CA PHE A 183 18.79 2.05 -15.36
C PHE A 183 18.67 2.60 -16.79
N GLN A 184 19.78 3.06 -17.38
CA GLN A 184 19.81 3.47 -18.78
C GLN A 184 19.77 2.26 -19.71
N GLU A 185 20.51 1.21 -19.40
CA GLU A 185 20.50 -0.06 -20.15
C GLU A 185 19.12 -0.74 -20.06
N LEU A 186 18.54 -0.80 -18.86
CA LEU A 186 17.20 -1.32 -18.62
C LEU A 186 16.14 -0.52 -19.40
N SER A 187 16.24 0.81 -19.40
CA SER A 187 15.38 1.72 -20.17
C SER A 187 15.44 1.43 -21.66
N LYS A 188 16.63 1.19 -22.21
CA LYS A 188 16.82 0.83 -23.63
C LYS A 188 16.29 -0.57 -23.95
N LEU A 189 16.54 -1.54 -23.07
CA LEU A 189 16.13 -2.94 -23.28
C LEU A 189 14.61 -3.11 -23.22
N ILE A 190 13.98 -2.51 -22.19
CA ILE A 190 12.55 -2.66 -21.93
C ILE A 190 11.73 -1.67 -22.77
N GLY A 191 12.30 -0.52 -23.14
CA GLY A 191 11.68 0.46 -24.03
C GLY A 191 10.88 1.55 -23.32
N PHE A 192 11.32 2.00 -22.14
CA PHE A 192 10.70 3.14 -21.43
C PHE A 192 11.61 4.37 -21.46
N LYS A 193 11.03 5.57 -21.51
CA LYS A 193 11.77 6.83 -21.34
C LYS A 193 11.89 7.16 -19.85
N ARG A 194 13.09 7.48 -19.39
CA ARG A 194 13.29 7.97 -18.03
C ARG A 194 13.22 9.50 -17.99
N ASN A 195 12.30 10.04 -17.19
CA ASN A 195 12.26 11.47 -16.85
C ASN A 195 12.84 11.65 -15.46
N ARG A 196 13.78 12.59 -15.31
CA ARG A 196 14.29 12.98 -14.00
C ARG A 196 13.46 14.15 -13.48
N THR A 197 13.03 14.10 -12.24
CA THR A 197 12.50 15.32 -11.62
C THR A 197 13.64 16.33 -11.50
N THR A 198 13.45 17.50 -12.09
CA THR A 198 14.23 18.69 -11.71
C THR A 198 13.70 19.17 -10.38
N SER A 199 14.49 19.91 -9.60
CA SER A 199 14.03 20.62 -8.40
C SER A 199 12.81 21.53 -8.65
N TYR A 200 12.42 21.72 -9.90
CA TYR A 200 11.28 22.49 -10.40
C TYR A 200 10.04 21.66 -10.79
N HIS A 201 9.96 20.36 -10.48
CA HIS A 201 8.75 19.53 -10.70
C HIS A 201 7.99 19.15 -9.41
N PRO A 202 7.57 20.11 -8.57
CA PRO A 202 7.00 19.86 -7.24
C PRO A 202 5.64 19.14 -7.26
N GLN A 203 4.90 19.17 -8.38
CA GLN A 203 3.58 18.52 -8.44
C GLN A 203 3.64 17.05 -8.85
N ALA A 204 4.60 16.66 -9.70
CA ALA A 204 4.84 15.26 -10.06
C ALA A 204 5.34 14.48 -8.83
N ASN A 205 6.30 15.05 -8.10
CA ASN A 205 6.71 14.53 -6.79
C ASN A 205 5.62 14.73 -5.73
N GLY A 206 4.87 15.83 -5.77
CA GLY A 206 3.80 16.11 -4.81
C GLY A 206 2.67 15.07 -4.78
N CYS A 207 2.47 14.28 -5.84
CA CYS A 207 1.53 13.15 -5.81
C CYS A 207 2.07 11.97 -5.00
N ILE A 208 3.33 11.58 -5.22
CA ILE A 208 3.97 10.48 -4.50
C ILE A 208 4.30 10.86 -3.06
N GLU A 209 4.72 12.11 -2.80
CA GLU A 209 4.93 12.65 -1.45
C GLU A 209 3.65 12.66 -0.61
N ARG A 210 2.52 13.07 -1.20
CA ARG A 210 1.22 13.01 -0.52
C ARG A 210 0.85 11.56 -0.19
N TRP A 211 1.07 10.65 -1.13
CA TRP A 211 0.82 9.24 -0.90
C TRP A 211 1.72 8.65 0.19
N HIS A 212 3.01 9.02 0.24
CA HIS A 212 3.93 8.60 1.30
C HIS A 212 3.43 8.99 2.68
N ARG A 213 2.84 10.18 2.82
CA ARG A 213 2.24 10.62 4.10
C ARG A 213 1.11 9.69 4.52
N THR A 214 0.22 9.35 3.59
CA THR A 214 -0.89 8.42 3.84
C THR A 214 -0.36 7.02 4.16
N LEU A 215 0.61 6.51 3.39
CA LEU A 215 1.21 5.18 3.60
C LEU A 215 1.87 5.07 4.98
N LYS A 216 2.68 6.08 5.38
CA LYS A 216 3.31 6.12 6.71
C LYS A 216 2.27 6.16 7.83
N ALA A 217 1.21 6.95 7.67
CA ALA A 217 0.12 6.98 8.64
C ALA A 217 -0.55 5.61 8.78
N SER A 218 -0.88 4.95 7.66
CA SER A 218 -1.44 3.59 7.69
C SER A 218 -0.51 2.61 8.38
N ILE A 219 0.80 2.63 8.09
CA ILE A 219 1.79 1.76 8.76
C ILE A 219 1.80 2.01 10.28
N MET A 220 1.80 3.27 10.72
CA MET A 220 1.80 3.62 12.14
C MET A 220 0.54 3.11 12.87
N CYS A 221 -0.61 3.00 12.19
CA CYS A 221 -1.82 2.44 12.79
C CYS A 221 -1.75 0.91 13.04
N HIS A 222 -0.77 0.20 12.47
CA HIS A 222 -0.55 -1.23 12.66
C HIS A 222 0.57 -1.50 13.69
N GLU A 223 0.53 -0.81 14.84
CA GLU A 223 1.62 -0.70 15.84
C GLU A 223 2.30 -2.02 16.27
N ASN A 224 1.60 -3.16 16.19
CA ASN A 224 2.08 -4.47 16.68
C ASN A 224 2.55 -5.44 15.58
N GLU A 225 2.48 -5.04 14.31
CA GLU A 225 2.87 -5.90 13.20
C GLU A 225 4.14 -5.39 12.52
N SER A 226 4.97 -6.33 12.07
CA SER A 226 6.03 -6.05 11.10
C SER A 226 5.42 -5.35 9.89
N TRP A 227 5.83 -4.10 9.59
CA TRP A 227 5.20 -3.29 8.55
C TRP A 227 5.17 -3.98 7.18
N THR A 228 6.11 -4.89 6.91
CA THR A 228 6.15 -5.73 5.71
C THR A 228 4.95 -6.68 5.59
N ARG A 229 4.46 -7.23 6.70
CA ARG A 229 3.28 -8.12 6.74
C ARG A 229 1.97 -7.37 6.59
N SER A 230 1.91 -6.12 7.04
CA SER A 230 0.68 -5.31 6.96
C SER A 230 0.47 -4.72 5.55
N PHE A 231 1.50 -4.69 4.70
CA PHE A 231 1.43 -4.10 3.35
C PHE A 231 0.30 -4.62 2.47
N PRO A 232 0.03 -5.94 2.35
CA PRO A 232 -1.08 -6.42 1.54
C PRO A 232 -2.43 -5.81 1.95
N ILE A 233 -2.69 -5.71 3.27
CA ILE A 233 -3.92 -5.17 3.82
C ILE A 233 -3.97 -3.64 3.65
N ILE A 234 -2.87 -2.94 3.95
CA ILE A 234 -2.76 -1.50 3.78
C ILE A 234 -2.97 -1.12 2.30
N LEU A 235 -2.28 -1.80 1.38
CA LEU A 235 -2.42 -1.56 -0.05
C LEU A 235 -3.83 -1.86 -0.55
N LEU A 236 -4.45 -2.94 -0.07
CA LEU A 236 -5.86 -3.24 -0.37
C LEU A 236 -6.75 -2.05 0.01
N GLY A 237 -6.63 -1.54 1.24
CA GLY A 237 -7.39 -0.37 1.69
C GLY A 237 -7.11 0.88 0.85
N LEU A 238 -5.83 1.18 0.57
CA LEU A 238 -5.45 2.35 -0.24
C LEU A 238 -5.94 2.27 -1.69
N ARG A 239 -6.12 1.07 -2.24
CA ARG A 239 -6.64 0.83 -3.59
C ARG A 239 -8.16 1.01 -3.69
N THR A 240 -8.88 0.71 -2.60
CA THR A 240 -10.35 0.78 -2.55
C THR A 240 -10.87 2.07 -1.91
N THR A 241 -9.99 2.90 -1.33
CA THR A 241 -10.37 4.17 -0.69
C THR A 241 -10.84 5.21 -1.70
N TRP A 242 -11.98 5.83 -1.42
CA TRP A 242 -12.53 6.94 -2.18
C TRP A 242 -11.62 8.17 -2.14
N ARG A 243 -11.36 8.78 -3.30
CA ARG A 243 -10.59 10.02 -3.39
C ARG A 243 -11.43 11.14 -3.98
N ALA A 244 -11.60 12.21 -3.19
CA ALA A 244 -12.36 13.39 -3.59
C ALA A 244 -11.73 14.14 -4.78
N ASP A 245 -10.40 14.12 -4.91
CA ASP A 245 -9.65 14.82 -5.95
C ASP A 245 -10.13 14.51 -7.38
N PHE A 246 -10.59 13.28 -7.63
CA PHE A 246 -11.04 12.80 -8.94
C PHE A 246 -12.33 11.96 -8.87
N GLN A 247 -13.01 11.99 -7.72
CA GLN A 247 -14.31 11.36 -7.48
C GLN A 247 -14.36 9.88 -7.93
N SER A 248 -13.33 9.10 -7.56
CA SER A 248 -13.28 7.65 -7.81
C SER A 248 -12.28 6.98 -6.86
N THR A 249 -12.25 5.65 -6.85
CA THR A 249 -11.20 4.85 -6.22
C THR A 249 -10.10 4.50 -7.23
N PRO A 250 -8.84 4.27 -6.79
CA PRO A 250 -7.80 3.76 -7.68
C PRO A 250 -8.16 2.44 -8.37
N ALA A 251 -8.83 1.52 -7.65
CA ALA A 251 -9.30 0.26 -8.20
C ALA A 251 -10.32 0.44 -9.33
N GLU A 252 -11.31 1.33 -9.16
CA GLU A 252 -12.28 1.62 -10.22
C GLU A 252 -11.63 2.22 -11.48
N LEU A 253 -10.66 3.12 -11.31
CA LEU A 253 -9.94 3.68 -12.47
C LEU A 253 -9.12 2.61 -13.19
N LEU A 254 -8.58 1.63 -12.47
CA LEU A 254 -7.73 0.58 -13.04
C LEU A 254 -8.52 -0.61 -13.61
N TYR A 255 -9.51 -1.10 -12.89
CA TYR A 255 -10.26 -2.32 -13.23
C TYR A 255 -11.69 -2.04 -13.71
N GLY A 256 -12.16 -0.79 -13.65
CA GLY A 256 -13.55 -0.41 -13.96
C GLY A 256 -14.55 -0.76 -12.85
N GLU A 257 -14.09 -1.42 -11.81
CA GLU A 257 -14.86 -1.84 -10.64
C GLU A 257 -13.95 -1.88 -9.42
N ASN A 258 -14.54 -1.77 -8.23
CA ASN A 258 -13.79 -1.80 -6.99
C ASN A 258 -13.39 -3.24 -6.62
N ILE A 259 -12.33 -3.38 -5.83
CA ILE A 259 -11.93 -4.70 -5.31
C ILE A 259 -12.85 -5.05 -4.14
N ARG A 260 -13.42 -6.26 -4.18
CA ARG A 260 -14.26 -6.78 -3.09
C ARG A 260 -13.44 -6.91 -1.81
N LEU A 261 -13.93 -6.28 -0.75
CA LEU A 261 -13.39 -6.39 0.60
C LEU A 261 -14.03 -7.56 1.35
N PRO A 262 -13.36 -8.13 2.36
CA PRO A 262 -13.95 -9.19 3.20
C PRO A 262 -15.29 -8.80 3.86
N CYS A 263 -15.55 -7.50 4.01
CA CYS A 263 -16.75 -6.93 4.62
C CYS A 263 -17.90 -6.71 3.62
N ASP A 264 -17.69 -6.97 2.33
CA ASP A 264 -18.69 -6.76 1.28
C ASP A 264 -19.62 -7.97 1.21
N PHE A 265 -20.63 -7.97 2.08
CA PHE A 265 -21.61 -9.05 2.21
C PHE A 265 -22.72 -8.99 1.13
N PHE A 266 -23.03 -7.79 0.63
CA PHE A 266 -24.12 -7.55 -0.33
C PHE A 266 -23.57 -7.00 -1.65
N GLU A 267 -24.13 -7.45 -2.77
CA GLU A 267 -23.83 -6.89 -4.10
C GLU A 267 -24.62 -5.59 -4.32
N ASP A 268 -24.22 -4.52 -3.64
CA ASP A 268 -24.85 -3.20 -3.86
C ASP A 268 -24.32 -2.58 -5.16
N THR A 269 -25.08 -2.78 -6.23
CA THR A 269 -24.84 -2.19 -7.56
C THR A 269 -25.05 -0.66 -7.65
N LYS A 270 -25.21 0.03 -6.51
CA LYS A 270 -25.65 1.43 -6.46
C LYS A 270 -24.54 2.48 -6.46
N PHE A 271 -23.27 2.09 -6.58
CA PHE A 271 -22.23 3.09 -6.82
C PHE A 271 -22.30 3.61 -8.26
N GLN A 272 -22.86 4.81 -8.43
CA GLN A 272 -22.82 5.57 -9.67
C GLN A 272 -21.61 6.51 -9.63
N PRO A 273 -20.52 6.20 -10.36
CA PRO A 273 -19.37 7.09 -10.42
C PRO A 273 -19.80 8.44 -10.99
N GLN A 274 -19.42 9.55 -10.36
CA GLN A 274 -19.73 10.90 -10.85
C GLN A 274 -18.88 11.28 -12.08
N SER A 275 -17.69 10.70 -12.19
CA SER A 275 -16.78 10.92 -13.32
C SER A 275 -17.30 10.26 -14.60
N GLU A 276 -17.55 11.08 -15.63
CA GLU A 276 -17.94 10.64 -16.98
C GLU A 276 -16.94 9.61 -17.55
N PHE A 277 -15.64 9.80 -17.29
CA PHE A 277 -14.61 8.86 -17.71
C PHE A 277 -14.81 7.47 -17.10
N VAL A 278 -15.06 7.39 -15.79
CA VAL A 278 -15.23 6.12 -15.07
C VAL A 278 -16.50 5.41 -15.52
N GLN A 279 -17.59 6.17 -15.74
CA GLN A 279 -18.83 5.62 -16.31
C GLN A 279 -18.59 4.98 -17.68
N LYS A 280 -17.89 5.70 -18.57
CA LYS A 280 -17.55 5.22 -19.92
C LYS A 280 -16.67 3.97 -19.86
N LEU A 281 -15.62 3.99 -19.03
CA LEU A 281 -14.72 2.85 -18.84
C LEU A 281 -15.48 1.60 -18.34
N LYS A 282 -16.34 1.76 -17.33
CA LYS A 282 -17.17 0.67 -16.79
C LYS A 282 -18.12 0.11 -17.85
N ALA A 283 -18.72 0.97 -18.66
CA ALA A 283 -19.55 0.54 -19.79
C ALA A 283 -18.76 -0.27 -20.82
N THR A 284 -17.56 0.19 -21.21
CA THR A 284 -16.68 -0.53 -22.14
C THR A 284 -16.24 -1.88 -21.58
N MET A 285 -15.81 -1.94 -20.31
CA MET A 285 -15.37 -3.19 -19.68
C MET A 285 -16.51 -4.21 -19.52
N LYS A 286 -17.74 -3.75 -19.24
CA LYS A 286 -18.93 -4.61 -19.23
C LYS A 286 -19.28 -5.23 -20.58
N GLN A 287 -18.80 -4.68 -21.69
CA GLN A 287 -18.99 -5.26 -23.02
C GLN A 287 -18.02 -6.42 -23.28
N VAL A 288 -16.88 -6.48 -22.58
CA VAL A 288 -15.84 -7.53 -22.72
C VAL A 288 -16.12 -8.73 -21.80
N LYS A 289 -17.41 -9.05 -21.54
CA LYS A 289 -17.75 -10.17 -20.66
C LYS A 289 -17.16 -11.48 -21.19
N PRO A 290 -16.60 -12.32 -20.30
CA PRO A 290 -16.08 -13.62 -20.71
C PRO A 290 -17.20 -14.41 -21.39
N ILE A 291 -16.86 -15.01 -22.53
CA ILE A 291 -17.72 -15.98 -23.19
C ILE A 291 -17.92 -17.12 -22.18
N PRO A 292 -19.16 -17.55 -21.89
CA PRO A 292 -19.38 -18.67 -20.98
C PRO A 292 -18.53 -19.86 -21.47
N PHE A 293 -17.88 -20.55 -20.53
CA PHE A 293 -17.06 -21.72 -20.85
C PHE A 293 -17.88 -22.66 -21.75
N SER A 294 -17.45 -22.81 -23.01
CA SER A 294 -17.99 -23.85 -23.88
C SER A 294 -17.47 -25.17 -23.34
N TYR A 295 -18.35 -25.94 -22.71
CA TYR A 295 -18.10 -27.35 -22.48
C TYR A 295 -18.10 -28.06 -23.85
N ASN A 296 -16.97 -28.03 -24.55
CA ASN A 296 -16.72 -28.95 -25.67
C ASN A 296 -16.50 -30.37 -25.12
N CYS A 297 -17.44 -30.88 -24.31
CA CYS A 297 -17.48 -32.28 -23.96
C CYS A 297 -18.07 -33.02 -25.16
N LYS A 298 -17.20 -33.46 -26.07
CA LYS A 298 -17.59 -34.25 -27.26
C LYS A 298 -18.15 -35.64 -26.89
N GLN A 299 -18.17 -36.01 -25.61
CA GLN A 299 -18.70 -37.28 -25.12
C GLN A 299 -20.08 -37.07 -24.49
N LYS A 300 -21.09 -37.74 -25.04
CA LYS A 300 -22.40 -37.84 -24.38
C LYS A 300 -22.19 -38.53 -23.02
N PRO A 301 -22.63 -37.95 -21.90
CA PRO A 301 -22.49 -38.59 -20.59
C PRO A 301 -23.26 -39.91 -20.62
N PHE A 302 -22.55 -41.02 -20.37
CA PHE A 302 -23.15 -42.33 -20.24
C PHE A 302 -23.42 -42.61 -18.75
N VAL A 303 -24.69 -42.80 -18.41
CA VAL A 303 -25.14 -43.16 -17.07
C VAL A 303 -25.98 -44.43 -17.18
N PHE A 304 -25.69 -45.41 -16.34
CA PHE A 304 -26.52 -46.63 -16.26
C PHE A 304 -27.92 -46.25 -15.79
N LYS A 305 -28.96 -46.54 -16.58
CA LYS A 305 -30.37 -46.28 -16.21
C LYS A 305 -30.75 -47.01 -14.91
N ASP A 306 -30.18 -48.20 -14.71
CA ASP A 306 -30.48 -49.06 -13.57
C ASP A 306 -29.94 -48.52 -12.23
N LEU A 307 -29.06 -47.51 -12.24
CA LEU A 307 -28.60 -46.84 -11.01
C LEU A 307 -29.74 -46.14 -10.25
N GLN A 308 -30.81 -45.77 -10.95
CA GLN A 308 -32.00 -45.18 -10.33
C GLN A 308 -32.76 -46.21 -9.48
N ASN A 309 -32.77 -47.48 -9.90
CA ASN A 309 -33.64 -48.51 -9.34
C ASN A 309 -32.89 -49.61 -8.55
N CYS A 310 -31.57 -49.70 -8.66
CA CYS A 310 -30.78 -50.76 -8.03
C CYS A 310 -30.74 -50.63 -6.50
N SER A 311 -30.93 -51.74 -5.77
CA SER A 311 -30.80 -51.78 -4.30
C SER A 311 -29.34 -51.64 -3.84
N HIS A 312 -28.42 -52.25 -4.58
CA HIS A 312 -26.99 -52.25 -4.29
C HIS A 312 -26.17 -51.77 -5.49
N VAL A 313 -25.01 -51.16 -5.21
CA VAL A 313 -24.06 -50.69 -6.22
C VAL A 313 -22.64 -51.16 -5.91
N PHE A 314 -21.86 -51.31 -6.96
CA PHE A 314 -20.43 -51.51 -6.90
C PHE A 314 -19.69 -50.18 -7.00
N VAL A 315 -18.60 -50.03 -6.23
CA VAL A 315 -17.77 -48.83 -6.17
C VAL A 315 -16.40 -49.12 -6.78
N ARG A 316 -16.02 -48.33 -7.79
CA ARG A 316 -14.71 -48.44 -8.45
C ARG A 316 -13.59 -47.93 -7.54
N THR A 317 -12.52 -48.71 -7.39
CA THR A 317 -11.25 -48.25 -6.82
C THR A 317 -10.35 -47.70 -7.92
N ASP A 318 -10.01 -46.42 -7.81
CA ASP A 318 -9.16 -45.68 -8.75
C ASP A 318 -7.67 -45.67 -8.32
N ILE A 319 -7.29 -46.50 -7.34
CA ILE A 319 -5.90 -46.66 -6.88
C ILE A 319 -5.15 -47.61 -7.83
N ILE A 320 -3.82 -47.42 -7.99
CA ILE A 320 -2.92 -48.33 -8.72
C ILE A 320 -3.13 -49.76 -8.21
N ARG A 321 -3.55 -50.66 -9.10
CA ARG A 321 -3.91 -52.04 -8.75
C ARG A 321 -2.70 -52.96 -8.84
N GLN A 322 -2.67 -53.96 -7.95
CA GLN A 322 -1.80 -55.13 -8.14
C GLN A 322 -2.42 -56.06 -9.19
N SER A 323 -1.59 -56.90 -9.82
CA SER A 323 -2.07 -57.87 -10.82
C SER A 323 -3.20 -58.75 -10.23
N LEU A 324 -4.26 -58.97 -11.02
CA LEU A 324 -5.43 -59.80 -10.68
C LEU A 324 -6.39 -59.27 -9.59
N GLN A 325 -6.35 -57.98 -9.21
CA GLN A 325 -7.33 -57.40 -8.29
C GLN A 325 -8.60 -56.87 -9.01
N PRO A 326 -9.81 -57.15 -8.49
CA PRO A 326 -11.05 -56.69 -9.11
C PRO A 326 -11.19 -55.16 -9.06
N PRO A 327 -11.68 -54.52 -10.15
CA PRO A 327 -11.80 -53.06 -10.26
C PRO A 327 -12.81 -52.40 -9.31
N TYR A 328 -13.74 -53.21 -8.81
CA TYR A 328 -14.93 -52.75 -8.10
C TYR A 328 -15.05 -53.51 -6.78
N HIS A 329 -15.47 -52.81 -5.73
CA HIS A 329 -15.82 -53.39 -4.44
C HIS A 329 -17.30 -53.19 -4.15
N GLY A 330 -17.86 -54.04 -3.30
CA GLY A 330 -19.28 -54.11 -3.01
C GLY A 330 -19.79 -55.54 -3.21
N PRO A 331 -21.10 -55.77 -3.21
CA PRO A 331 -22.18 -54.78 -3.28
C PRO A 331 -22.36 -53.93 -2.02
N TYR A 332 -22.60 -52.62 -2.18
CA TYR A 332 -22.95 -51.71 -1.08
C TYR A 332 -24.40 -51.21 -1.25
N GLN A 333 -25.13 -51.15 -0.14
CA GLN A 333 -26.52 -50.69 -0.14
C GLN A 333 -26.59 -49.17 -0.37
N VAL A 334 -27.49 -48.75 -1.25
CA VAL A 334 -27.76 -47.33 -1.53
C VAL A 334 -28.78 -46.79 -0.51
N ILE A 335 -28.40 -45.76 0.24
CA ILE A 335 -29.27 -45.09 1.23
C ILE A 335 -29.98 -43.89 0.58
N LYS A 336 -29.21 -43.03 -0.10
CA LYS A 336 -29.72 -41.80 -0.72
C LYS A 336 -29.17 -41.62 -2.11
N ARG A 337 -30.03 -41.18 -3.04
CA ARG A 337 -29.69 -40.88 -4.44
C ARG A 337 -29.79 -39.38 -4.68
N SER A 338 -28.84 -38.82 -5.42
CA SER A 338 -28.85 -37.45 -5.94
C SER A 338 -28.15 -37.46 -7.29
N ASP A 339 -28.39 -36.44 -8.12
CA ASP A 339 -27.97 -36.43 -9.54
C ASP A 339 -26.48 -36.72 -9.78
N LYS A 340 -25.61 -36.32 -8.83
CA LYS A 340 -24.15 -36.52 -8.93
C LYS A 340 -23.55 -37.37 -7.82
N ILE A 341 -24.25 -37.54 -6.70
CA ILE A 341 -23.69 -38.13 -5.47
C ILE A 341 -24.68 -39.14 -4.89
N PHE A 342 -24.19 -40.33 -4.59
CA PHE A 342 -24.95 -41.37 -3.90
C PHE A 342 -24.35 -41.57 -2.50
N THR A 343 -25.21 -41.74 -1.50
CA THR A 343 -24.80 -42.09 -0.14
C THR A 343 -24.95 -43.60 0.04
N LEU A 344 -23.84 -44.29 0.28
CA LEU A 344 -23.78 -45.75 0.44
C LEU A 344 -23.48 -46.15 1.88
N LEU A 345 -23.95 -47.34 2.27
CA LEU A 345 -23.58 -47.97 3.54
C LEU A 345 -22.31 -48.81 3.35
N VAL A 346 -21.17 -48.29 3.79
CA VAL A 346 -19.88 -49.00 3.74
C VAL A 346 -19.38 -49.22 5.17
N LYS A 347 -19.28 -50.48 5.61
CA LYS A 347 -18.81 -50.85 6.96
C LYS A 347 -19.55 -50.07 8.08
N ASN A 348 -20.88 -50.01 7.99
CA ASN A 348 -21.78 -49.28 8.91
C ASN A 348 -21.57 -47.75 8.97
N LYS A 349 -20.97 -47.15 7.94
CA LYS A 349 -20.83 -45.70 7.80
C LYS A 349 -21.43 -45.22 6.49
N ASN A 350 -22.05 -44.05 6.53
CA ASN A 350 -22.62 -43.40 5.35
C ASN A 350 -21.50 -42.67 4.59
N VAL A 351 -21.22 -43.10 3.37
CA VAL A 351 -20.16 -42.53 2.52
C VAL A 351 -20.77 -41.94 1.25
N ASN A 352 -20.41 -40.69 0.94
CA ASN A 352 -20.83 -40.00 -0.28
C ASN A 352 -19.86 -40.30 -1.44
N ILE A 353 -20.38 -40.86 -2.52
CA ILE A 353 -19.59 -41.30 -3.68
C ILE A 353 -20.19 -40.72 -4.97
N SER A 354 -19.33 -40.21 -5.87
CA SER A 354 -19.75 -39.69 -7.18
C SER A 354 -20.35 -40.81 -8.04
N ILE A 355 -21.38 -40.48 -8.83
CA ILE A 355 -22.00 -41.38 -9.81
C ILE A 355 -20.99 -42.01 -10.78
N ASP A 356 -19.91 -41.29 -11.10
CA ASP A 356 -18.86 -41.73 -12.04
C ASP A 356 -18.09 -42.98 -11.58
N ARG A 357 -18.17 -43.30 -10.29
CA ARG A 357 -17.50 -44.44 -9.66
C ARG A 357 -18.44 -45.61 -9.41
N LEU A 358 -19.70 -45.50 -9.78
CA LEU A 358 -20.74 -46.49 -9.45
C LEU A 358 -21.09 -47.36 -10.65
N LYS A 359 -21.41 -48.62 -10.36
CA LYS A 359 -21.99 -49.57 -11.31
C LYS A 359 -23.16 -50.28 -10.61
N PRO A 360 -24.33 -50.44 -11.26
CA PRO A 360 -25.45 -51.16 -10.65
C PRO A 360 -25.06 -52.62 -10.35
N CYS A 361 -25.51 -53.14 -9.21
CA CYS A 361 -25.45 -54.56 -8.88
C CYS A 361 -26.83 -55.17 -9.14
N PHE A 362 -26.88 -56.20 -9.96
CA PHE A 362 -28.08 -56.99 -10.19
C PHE A 362 -27.96 -58.24 -9.33
N SER A 363 -28.78 -58.34 -8.28
CA SER A 363 -28.89 -59.55 -7.48
C SER A 363 -30.21 -60.23 -7.84
N ASP A 364 -30.16 -61.46 -8.36
CA ASP A 364 -31.35 -62.31 -8.40
C ASP A 364 -31.73 -62.61 -6.96
N SER A 365 -32.94 -62.20 -6.56
CA SER A 365 -33.46 -62.49 -5.24
C SER A 365 -33.81 -63.98 -5.15
N SER A 366 -32.83 -64.81 -4.84
CA SER A 366 -33.00 -66.14 -4.25
C SER A 366 -31.70 -66.63 -3.61
N SER A 367 -31.68 -66.60 -2.27
CA SER A 367 -30.82 -67.37 -1.35
C SER A 367 -29.30 -67.31 -1.51
N GLU A 368 -28.63 -66.59 -0.60
CA GLU A 368 -27.37 -67.05 0.01
C GLU A 368 -27.26 -66.45 1.41
N THR A 369 -27.68 -67.24 2.38
CA THR A 369 -27.52 -67.03 3.83
C THR A 369 -26.04 -67.07 4.21
N ASP A 370 -25.68 -66.15 5.10
CA ASP A 370 -24.48 -66.08 5.94
C ASP A 370 -23.58 -67.33 5.96
N CYS A 371 -22.38 -67.21 5.38
CA CYS A 371 -21.25 -68.07 5.75
C CYS A 371 -20.29 -67.30 6.67
N ALA A 372 -20.69 -67.21 7.94
CA ALA A 372 -19.77 -66.97 9.04
C ALA A 372 -19.05 -68.29 9.36
N ILE A 373 -17.81 -68.45 8.88
CA ILE A 373 -16.94 -69.54 9.34
C ILE A 373 -16.33 -69.15 10.68
N ASN A 374 -16.99 -69.60 11.76
CA ASN A 374 -16.41 -69.71 13.09
C ASN A 374 -15.61 -71.03 13.15
N HIS A 375 -14.28 -70.96 13.15
CA HIS A 375 -13.46 -72.04 13.70
C HIS A 375 -13.20 -71.75 15.19
N LYS A 376 -13.96 -72.42 16.06
CA LYS A 376 -13.59 -72.68 17.45
C LYS A 376 -13.52 -74.20 17.64
N SER A 377 -12.31 -74.72 17.82
CA SER A 377 -12.04 -76.08 18.27
C SER A 377 -11.68 -76.08 19.75
N ASN A 378 -12.14 -77.09 20.49
CA ASN A 378 -11.76 -77.45 21.86
C ASN A 378 -12.29 -78.89 22.12
N PRO A 379 -11.75 -79.66 23.08
CA PRO A 379 -10.34 -80.02 23.31
C PRO A 379 -10.15 -81.54 23.63
N VAL A 380 -8.93 -81.94 24.05
CA VAL A 380 -8.54 -83.17 24.82
C VAL A 380 -8.18 -84.39 23.93
N ASP A 381 -7.03 -85.10 24.01
CA ASP A 381 -6.12 -85.41 25.13
C ASP A 381 -4.63 -85.62 24.73
N LYS A 382 -3.76 -85.57 25.76
CA LYS A 382 -2.27 -85.58 25.88
C LYS A 382 -1.57 -86.94 25.54
N PRO A 383 -0.23 -87.14 25.77
CA PRO A 383 0.97 -86.27 25.73
C PRO A 383 2.21 -86.92 25.06
N THR A 384 3.22 -86.14 24.61
CA THR A 384 4.65 -86.44 24.90
C THR A 384 5.57 -85.25 24.62
N SER A 385 6.34 -84.86 25.64
CA SER A 385 7.51 -83.97 25.59
C SER A 385 8.80 -84.80 25.35
N PRO A 386 10.02 -84.23 25.30
CA PRO A 386 10.48 -82.89 24.92
C PRO A 386 11.73 -82.95 24.00
N VAL A 387 12.09 -81.89 23.24
CA VAL A 387 13.52 -81.52 23.05
C VAL A 387 13.66 -80.03 22.76
N LYS A 388 14.58 -79.40 23.51
CA LYS A 388 15.02 -78.01 23.44
C LYS A 388 15.76 -77.70 22.13
N LYS A 389 15.58 -76.48 21.60
CA LYS A 389 16.69 -75.59 21.21
C LYS A 389 16.22 -74.13 21.15
N LYS A 390 16.69 -73.34 22.11
CA LYS A 390 16.69 -71.87 22.05
C LYS A 390 17.73 -71.44 21.02
N ILE A 391 17.36 -70.58 20.07
CA ILE A 391 18.28 -69.57 19.54
C ILE A 391 17.53 -68.25 19.48
N ARG A 392 17.89 -67.34 20.38
CA ARG A 392 17.55 -65.91 20.30
C ARG A 392 18.72 -65.23 19.59
N PHE A 393 18.46 -64.41 18.59
CA PHE A 393 19.36 -63.35 18.18
C PHE A 393 18.71 -62.00 18.52
N ALA A 394 19.44 -61.20 19.28
CA ALA A 394 19.11 -59.81 19.58
C ALA A 394 19.43 -58.92 18.36
N PRO A 395 18.75 -57.78 18.17
CA PRO A 395 19.09 -56.83 17.12
C PRO A 395 20.39 -56.08 17.45
N LEU A 396 21.24 -55.90 16.44
CA LEU A 396 22.46 -55.08 16.54
C LEU A 396 22.11 -53.57 16.57
N PRO A 397 22.83 -52.76 17.37
CA PRO A 397 22.55 -51.33 17.54
C PRO A 397 22.99 -50.47 16.34
N ILE A 398 22.17 -49.48 16.03
CA ILE A 398 22.41 -48.44 15.02
C ILE A 398 23.44 -47.44 15.55
N ALA A 399 24.50 -47.18 14.79
CA ALA A 399 25.52 -46.19 15.13
C ALA A 399 25.00 -44.74 14.90
N PRO A 400 25.34 -43.76 15.76
CA PRO A 400 24.90 -42.37 15.61
C PRO A 400 25.64 -41.64 14.49
N SER A 401 24.90 -40.87 13.68
CA SER A 401 25.45 -40.05 12.60
C SER A 401 26.07 -38.76 13.14
N THR A 402 27.38 -38.56 12.92
CA THR A 402 28.09 -37.30 13.18
C THR A 402 27.73 -36.23 12.14
N ARG A 403 27.28 -35.05 12.59
CA ARG A 403 27.00 -33.90 11.70
C ARG A 403 28.17 -32.90 11.71
N PHE A 404 28.60 -32.50 10.51
CA PHE A 404 29.64 -31.50 10.28
C PHE A 404 29.04 -30.19 9.75
N THR A 405 29.67 -29.05 10.06
CA THR A 405 29.33 -27.76 9.44
C THR A 405 29.92 -27.63 8.03
N ARG A 406 29.41 -26.70 7.19
CA ARG A 406 29.97 -26.40 5.85
C ARG A 406 31.45 -25.96 5.85
N ARG A 407 32.06 -25.74 7.01
CA ARG A 407 33.51 -25.46 7.18
C ARG A 407 34.26 -26.57 7.96
N GLY A 408 33.71 -27.78 8.02
CA GLY A 408 34.43 -28.99 8.44
C GLY A 408 34.62 -29.19 9.95
N ARG A 409 33.94 -28.43 10.82
CA ARG A 409 33.99 -28.66 12.28
C ARG A 409 32.85 -29.58 12.74
N GLU A 410 33.20 -30.54 13.60
CA GLU A 410 32.29 -31.50 14.26
C GLU A 410 31.44 -30.79 15.33
N VAL A 411 30.13 -31.05 15.36
CA VAL A 411 29.20 -30.46 16.34
C VAL A 411 28.75 -31.53 17.33
N LYS A 412 29.15 -31.41 18.61
CA LYS A 412 28.62 -32.23 19.71
C LYS A 412 27.47 -31.48 20.40
N LEU A 413 26.27 -32.07 20.41
CA LEU A 413 25.11 -31.54 21.15
C LEU A 413 25.16 -32.03 22.61
N PRO A 414 24.79 -31.20 23.59
CA PRO A 414 24.71 -31.61 25.00
C PRO A 414 23.54 -32.56 25.25
N PHE A 415 23.73 -33.48 26.21
CA PHE A 415 22.90 -34.67 26.50
C PHE A 415 21.43 -34.40 26.86
N ARG A 416 21.01 -33.15 27.00
CA ARG A 416 19.63 -32.79 27.37
C ARG A 416 18.67 -32.66 26.18
N TYR A 417 19.18 -32.82 24.95
CA TYR A 417 18.42 -32.67 23.70
C TYR A 417 18.66 -33.82 22.70
N GLN A 418 19.01 -35.02 23.18
CA GLN A 418 19.01 -36.25 22.37
C GLN A 418 17.69 -37.00 22.48
#